data_AF-A0A3P8KUJ5-F1
#
_entry.id   AF-A0A3P8KUJ5-F1
#
_cell.length_a   1.000
_cell.length_b   1.000
_cell.length_c   1.000
_cell.angle_alpha   90.00
_cell.angle_beta   90.00
_cell.angle_gamma   90.00
#
_symmetry.space_group_name_H-M   'P 1'
#
loop_
_entity.id
_entity.type
_entity.pdbx_description
1 polymer ?
#
loop_
_entity_poly.entity_id
_entity_poly.type
_entity_poly.pdbx_seq_one_letter_code
_entity_poly.pdbx_strand_id
1 'polypeptide(L)' 'MQTYFVQLDRVHFEGPNTTNPLAFGHCNPDEIVPGKRMAEYLRFAARYWHNFCRNGADMPENGFLEHL' A
#
# COMPACT_ATOMS: atom_id res chain seq x y z
N MET A 1 -3.06 -20.59 6.35
CA MET A 1 -2.73 -19.19 6.00
C MET A 1 -4.04 -18.44 5.87
N GLN A 2 -4.26 -17.39 6.66
CA GLN A 2 -5.50 -16.60 6.65
C GLN A 2 -5.29 -15.34 5.80
N THR A 3 -6.30 -14.97 5.01
CA THR A 3 -6.32 -13.74 4.22
C THR A 3 -7.15 -12.71 4.99
N TYR A 4 -6.52 -11.63 5.44
CA TYR A 4 -7.22 -10.57 6.19
C TYR A 4 -8.04 -9.65 5.27
N PHE A 5 -7.65 -9.52 4.00
CA PHE A 5 -8.34 -8.70 3.00
C PHE A 5 -8.94 -9.58 1.90
N VAL A 6 -10.06 -10.25 2.20
CA VAL A 6 -10.68 -11.23 1.28
C VAL A 6 -11.28 -10.62 0.02
N GLN A 7 -11.58 -9.32 0.03
CA GLN A 7 -12.19 -8.60 -1.09
C GLN A 7 -11.17 -7.86 -1.97
N LEU A 8 -9.88 -7.95 -1.64
CA LEU A 8 -8.82 -7.23 -2.35
C LEU A 8 -7.91 -8.20 -3.08
N ASP A 9 -7.78 -7.98 -4.38
CA ASP A 9 -6.74 -8.59 -5.20
C ASP A 9 -5.43 -7.80 -5.08
N ARG A 10 -4.37 -8.37 -5.66
CA ARG A 10 -3.08 -7.68 -5.76
C ARG A 10 -3.26 -6.39 -6.58
N VAL A 11 -2.77 -5.27 -6.03
CA VAL A 11 -2.77 -3.98 -6.74
C VAL A 11 -1.80 -4.04 -7.93
N HIS A 12 -2.30 -3.69 -9.12
CA HIS A 12 -1.55 -3.69 -10.38
C HIS A 12 -1.32 -2.27 -10.90
N PHE A 13 -0.38 -2.13 -11.85
CA PHE A 13 -0.18 -0.89 -12.59
C PHE A 13 -1.12 -0.82 -13.79
N GLU A 14 -1.89 0.26 -13.90
CA GLU A 14 -2.85 0.50 -15.00
C GLU A 14 -2.52 1.76 -15.83
N GLY A 15 -1.54 2.55 -15.39
CA GLY A 15 -1.09 3.74 -16.11
C GLY A 15 -1.75 5.04 -15.67
N PRO A 16 -1.25 6.19 -16.17
CA PRO A 16 -1.49 7.51 -15.59
C PRO A 16 -2.92 8.02 -15.75
N ASN A 17 -3.70 7.42 -16.65
CA ASN A 17 -5.09 7.79 -16.92
C ASN A 17 -6.10 6.83 -16.22
N THR A 18 -5.64 5.92 -15.36
CA THR A 18 -6.56 5.04 -14.64
C THR A 18 -7.48 5.84 -13.72
N THR A 19 -8.75 5.46 -13.69
CA THR A 19 -9.75 5.95 -12.74
C THR A 19 -9.95 4.98 -11.57
N ASN A 20 -9.28 3.83 -11.58
CA ASN A 20 -9.36 2.82 -10.54
C ASN A 20 -8.54 3.26 -9.31
N PRO A 21 -9.17 3.50 -8.14
CA PRO A 21 -8.45 3.93 -6.94
C PRO A 21 -7.54 2.84 -6.34
N LEU A 22 -7.73 1.58 -6.72
CA LEU A 22 -6.96 0.43 -6.24
C LEU A 22 -5.93 -0.05 -7.28
N ALA A 23 -5.50 0.83 -8.18
CA ALA A 23 -4.44 0.58 -9.15
C ALA A 23 -3.34 1.65 -9.05
N PHE A 24 -2.10 1.26 -9.35
CA PHE A 24 -1.01 2.21 -9.47
C PHE A 24 -1.12 2.97 -10.80
N GLY A 25 -1.24 4.30 -10.72
CA GLY A 25 -1.22 5.15 -11.91
C GLY A 25 0.18 5.45 -12.45
N HIS A 26 1.19 5.50 -11.57
CA HIS A 26 2.56 5.90 -11.92
C HIS A 26 3.66 4.95 -11.47
N CYS A 27 3.36 4.01 -10.57
CA CYS A 27 4.37 3.09 -10.04
C CYS A 27 4.27 1.74 -10.75
N ASN A 28 5.08 1.54 -11.80
CA ASN A 28 5.29 0.23 -12.41
C ASN A 28 6.59 -0.40 -11.85
N PRO A 29 6.52 -1.48 -11.06
CA PRO A 29 7.70 -2.08 -10.43
C PRO A 29 8.71 -2.67 -11.44
N ASP A 30 8.25 -3.10 -12.61
CA ASP A 30 9.08 -3.72 -13.66
C ASP A 30 9.62 -2.70 -14.68
N GLU A 31 9.20 -1.44 -14.60
CA GLU A 31 9.70 -0.39 -15.48
C GLU A 31 11.19 -0.15 -15.25
N ILE A 32 11.95 -0.10 -16.34
CA ILE A 32 13.38 0.17 -16.31
C ILE A 32 13.61 1.67 -16.41
N VAL A 33 14.11 2.25 -15.32
CA VAL A 33 14.46 3.67 -15.19
C VAL A 33 15.98 3.72 -14.98
N PRO A 34 16.71 4.65 -15.61
CA PRO A 34 17.90 4.34 -16.43
C PRO A 34 18.79 3.19 -15.91
N GLY A 35 18.48 1.97 -16.37
CA GLY A 35 19.30 0.77 -16.18
C GLY A 35 18.94 -0.14 -15.00
N LYS A 36 18.01 0.24 -14.11
CA LYS A 36 17.51 -0.65 -13.04
C LYS A 36 15.98 -0.65 -12.99
N ARG A 37 15.40 -1.62 -12.28
CA ARG A 37 13.94 -1.64 -12.08
C ARG A 37 13.53 -0.51 -11.15
N MET A 38 12.38 0.10 -11.41
CA MET A 38 11.78 1.13 -10.56
C MET A 38 11.68 0.67 -9.09
N ALA A 39 11.36 -0.61 -8.88
CA ALA A 39 11.34 -1.24 -7.55
C ALA A 39 12.69 -1.15 -6.81
N GLU A 40 13.82 -1.18 -7.52
CA GLU A 40 15.17 -1.08 -6.95
C GLU A 40 15.57 0.36 -6.62
N TYR A 41 14.98 1.35 -7.27
CA TYR A 41 15.18 2.76 -6.91
C TYR A 41 14.37 3.13 -5.68
N LEU A 42 13.08 2.79 -5.69
CA LEU A 42 12.15 3.20 -4.64
C LEU A 42 12.32 2.38 -3.36
N ARG A 43 12.50 1.06 -3.52
CA ARG A 43 12.68 0.11 -2.40
C ARG A 43 11.61 0.30 -1.32
N PHE A 44 10.35 0.38 -1.72
CA PHE A 44 9.23 0.62 -0.81
C PHE A 44 9.20 -0.38 0.33
N ALA A 45 8.89 0.11 1.52
CA ALA A 45 8.72 -0.68 2.72
C ALA A 45 7.47 -0.22 3.48
N ALA A 46 6.72 -1.17 4.05
CA ALA A 46 5.64 -0.86 4.96
C ALA A 46 6.19 -0.66 6.38
N ARG A 47 5.80 0.43 7.05
CA ARG A 47 6.20 0.67 8.44
C ARG A 47 5.31 -0.13 9.38
N TYR A 48 5.86 -1.15 10.02
CA TYR A 48 5.11 -2.09 10.85
C TYR A 48 4.19 -1.41 11.88
N TRP A 49 4.74 -0.49 12.69
CA TRP A 49 4.00 0.16 13.76
C TRP A 49 2.74 0.90 13.29
N HIS A 50 2.82 1.70 12.21
CA HIS A 50 1.66 2.45 11.73
C HIS A 50 0.60 1.57 11.07
N ASN A 51 1.01 0.48 10.41
CA ASN A 51 0.10 -0.34 9.63
C ASN A 51 -0.59 -1.42 10.47
N PHE A 52 0.07 -1.91 11.52
CA PHE A 52 -0.42 -3.07 12.27
C PHE A 52 -0.59 -2.84 13.77
N CYS A 53 0.04 -1.81 14.35
CA CYS A 53 -0.02 -1.56 15.80
C CYS A 53 -0.80 -0.32 16.19
N ARG A 54 -0.83 0.71 15.32
CA ARG A 54 -1.53 1.96 15.62
C ARG A 54 -3.03 1.79 15.36
N ASN A 55 -3.82 1.98 16.41
CA ASN A 55 -5.27 1.79 16.39
C ASN A 55 -6.07 3.05 15.94
N GLY A 56 -5.43 4.01 15.27
CA GLY A 56 -6.09 5.26 14.84
C GLY A 56 -6.32 6.31 15.95
N ALA A 57 -5.76 6.12 17.14
CA ALA A 57 -5.81 7.10 18.22
C ALA A 57 -4.83 8.28 17.95
N ASP A 58 -5.31 9.51 18.11
CA ASP A 58 -4.49 10.74 18.06
C ASP A 58 -4.12 11.22 19.48
N MET A 59 -5.06 11.12 20.42
CA MET A 59 -4.86 11.23 21.87
C MET A 59 -4.90 9.84 22.53
N PRO A 60 -4.37 9.65 23.76
CA PRO A 60 -4.27 8.34 24.41
C PRO A 60 -5.61 7.67 24.76
N GLU A 61 -6.74 8.28 24.44
CA GLU A 61 -8.06 7.66 24.53
C GLU A 61 -8.39 6.85 23.26
N ASN A 62 -9.17 5.80 23.49
CA ASN A 62 -9.58 4.70 22.61
C ASN A 62 -9.48 4.98 21.10
N GLY A 63 -8.71 4.15 20.40
CA GLY A 63 -8.47 4.32 18.97
C GLY A 63 -9.65 3.90 18.12
N PHE A 64 -9.91 4.65 17.05
CA PHE A 64 -11.03 4.42 16.12
C PHE A 64 -11.08 2.99 15.54
N LEU A 65 -9.93 2.35 15.34
CA LEU A 65 -9.87 1.02 14.71
C LEU A 65 -10.21 -0.14 15.67
N GLU A 66 -10.45 0.11 16.96
CA GLU A 66 -10.88 -0.92 17.93
C GLU A 66 -12.39 -1.22 17.86
N HIS A 67 -13.15 -0.38 17.16
CA HIS A 67 -14.61 -0.46 17.07
C HIS A 67 -15.12 -0.93 15.69
N LEU A 68 -14.21 -1.41 14.82
CA LEU A 68 -14.50 -1.99 13.50
C LEU A 68 -14.34 -3.51 13.51
#